data_AF-A0A5S3RJP6-F1
#
_entry.id   AF-A0A5S3RJP6-F1
#
_cell.length_a   1.000
_cell.length_b   1.000
_cell.length_c   1.000
_cell.angle_alpha   90.00
_cell.angle_beta   90.00
_cell.angle_gamma   90.00
#
_symmetry.space_group_name_H-M   'P 1'
#
loop_
_entity.id
_entity.type
_entity.pdbx_description
1 polymer ?
#
loop_
_entity_poly.entity_id
_entity_poly.type
_entity_poly.pdbx_seq_one_letter_code
_entity_poly.pdbx_strand_id
1 'polypeptide(L)' 'DDVCSIANYAAVEIFSTYFNDTKIDILTDGIKMGLVYSHTWTCYNGREKACGQCAACQLRLEPFSLNNITDPIEYE' A
#
# COMPACT_ATOMS: atom_id res chain seq x y z
N ASP A 1 -19.99 -23.41 -21.17
CA ASP A 1 -20.36 -22.44 -22.23
C ASP A 1 -20.84 -21.10 -21.69
N ASP A 2 -21.72 -21.05 -20.69
CA ASP A 2 -22.28 -19.77 -20.17
C ASP A 2 -21.28 -18.80 -19.50
N VAL A 3 -20.21 -19.30 -18.88
CA VAL A 3 -19.18 -18.41 -18.25
C VAL A 3 -18.29 -17.75 -19.31
N CYS A 4 -18.03 -18.43 -20.42
CA CYS A 4 -17.24 -17.88 -21.51
C CYS A 4 -18.01 -16.82 -22.30
N SER A 5 -19.35 -16.91 -22.35
CA SER A 5 -20.18 -15.96 -23.11
C SER A 5 -20.27 -14.57 -22.47
N ILE A 6 -19.94 -14.43 -21.19
CA ILE A 6 -19.89 -13.14 -20.48
C ILE A 6 -18.47 -12.55 -20.37
N ALA A 7 -17.46 -13.25 -20.89
CA ALA A 7 -16.08 -12.78 -20.80
C ALA A 7 -15.81 -11.62 -21.77
N ASN A 8 -15.10 -10.60 -21.29
CA ASN A 8 -14.58 -9.54 -22.13
C ASN A 8 -13.21 -9.95 -22.70
N TYR A 9 -13.10 -10.00 -24.02
CA TYR A 9 -11.87 -10.35 -24.74
C TYR A 9 -11.16 -9.14 -25.35
N ALA A 10 -11.61 -7.92 -25.05
CA ALA A 10 -10.91 -6.72 -25.46
C ALA A 10 -9.51 -6.67 -24.83
N ALA A 11 -8.51 -6.25 -25.61
CA ALA A 11 -7.17 -6.00 -25.10
C ALA A 11 -7.22 -4.88 -24.05
N VAL A 12 -6.45 -5.05 -22.98
CA VAL A 12 -6.28 -4.05 -21.91
C VAL A 12 -4.81 -3.73 -21.75
N GLU A 13 -4.50 -2.48 -21.49
CA GLU A 13 -3.15 -2.05 -21.14
C GLU A 13 -2.92 -2.25 -19.63
N ILE A 14 -1.74 -2.75 -19.27
CA ILE A 14 -1.35 -3.00 -17.88
C ILE A 14 -0.25 -2.01 -17.51
N PHE A 15 -0.49 -1.21 -16.49
CA PHE A 15 0.50 -0.29 -15.93
C PHE A 15 1.03 -0.82 -14.60
N SER A 16 2.34 -1.00 -14.51
CA SER A 16 3.05 -1.37 -13.28
C SER A 16 3.94 -0.21 -12.83
N THR A 17 3.33 0.93 -12.49
CA THR A 17 4.03 2.21 -12.27
C THR A 17 5.22 2.08 -11.31
N TYR A 18 5.04 1.34 -10.22
CA TYR A 18 6.04 1.20 -9.16
C TYR A 18 6.95 -0.04 -9.30
N PHE A 19 7.08 -0.63 -10.49
CA PHE A 19 7.81 -1.89 -10.67
C PHE A 19 9.30 -1.79 -10.31
N ASN A 20 9.93 -0.64 -10.61
CA ASN A 20 11.35 -0.39 -10.31
C ASN A 20 11.54 0.51 -9.08
N ASP A 21 10.47 0.86 -8.38
CA ASP A 21 10.51 1.84 -7.30
C ASP A 21 10.64 1.17 -5.93
N THR A 22 11.35 1.83 -5.02
CA THR A 22 11.45 1.38 -3.64
C THR A 22 10.19 1.73 -2.86
N LYS A 23 10.01 1.12 -1.67
CA LYS A 23 8.90 1.50 -0.77
C LYS A 23 8.97 2.95 -0.30
N ILE A 24 10.18 3.52 -0.24
CA ILE A 24 10.37 4.93 0.10
C ILE A 24 9.87 5.81 -1.04
N ASP A 25 10.21 5.48 -2.28
CA ASP A 25 9.75 6.23 -3.47
C ASP A 25 8.22 6.23 -3.57
N ILE A 26 7.60 5.05 -3.37
CA ILE A 26 6.14 4.88 -3.39
C ILE A 26 5.46 5.73 -2.31
N LEU A 27 5.97 5.72 -1.07
CA LEU A 27 5.39 6.54 0.00
C LEU A 27 5.58 8.04 -0.30
N THR A 28 6.77 8.43 -0.75
CA THR A 28 7.11 9.82 -1.08
C THR A 28 6.17 10.37 -2.16
N ASP A 29 5.87 9.58 -3.17
CA ASP A 29 4.94 9.94 -4.23
C ASP A 29 3.50 10.11 -3.69
N GLY A 30 3.03 9.17 -2.89
CA GLY A 30 1.70 9.27 -2.26
C GLY A 30 1.56 10.46 -1.29
N ILE A 31 2.63 10.83 -0.56
CA ILE A 31 2.66 12.05 0.26
C ILE A 31 2.52 13.29 -0.63
N LYS A 32 3.25 13.38 -1.74
CA LYS A 32 3.16 14.50 -2.70
C LYS A 32 1.75 14.64 -3.30
N MET A 33 1.06 13.51 -3.50
CA MET A 33 -0.33 13.48 -3.96
C MET A 33 -1.35 13.89 -2.88
N GLY A 34 -0.94 14.04 -1.61
CA GLY A 34 -1.84 14.35 -0.51
C GLY A 34 -2.76 13.20 -0.10
N LEU A 35 -2.29 11.95 -0.24
CA LEU A 35 -3.07 10.77 0.16
C LEU A 35 -3.30 10.72 1.68
N VAL A 36 -4.49 10.26 2.08
CA VAL A 36 -4.89 10.15 3.49
C VAL A 36 -4.52 8.77 4.03
N TYR A 37 -3.29 8.65 4.55
CA TYR A 37 -2.75 7.36 5.01
C TYR A 37 -3.45 6.77 6.24
N SER A 38 -4.23 7.54 6.99
CA SER A 38 -5.07 7.03 8.08
C SER A 38 -6.20 6.12 7.59
N HIS A 39 -6.55 6.15 6.30
CA HIS A 39 -7.55 5.27 5.69
C HIS A 39 -6.96 3.95 5.17
N THR A 40 -5.66 3.72 5.36
CA THR A 40 -4.96 2.57 4.79
C THR A 40 -4.57 1.57 5.86
N TRP A 41 -4.52 0.30 5.49
CA TRP A 41 -4.11 -0.78 6.37
C TRP A 41 -3.05 -1.66 5.70
N THR A 42 -2.11 -2.16 6.48
CA THR A 42 -1.01 -3.00 5.98
C THR A 42 -0.66 -4.15 6.93
N CYS A 43 -1.02 -4.07 8.21
CA CYS A 43 -0.68 -5.09 9.20
C CYS A 43 -1.32 -6.44 8.85
N TYR A 44 -0.50 -7.50 8.78
CA TYR A 44 -0.98 -8.86 8.51
C TYR A 44 -1.85 -9.47 9.61
N ASN A 45 -1.74 -8.97 10.83
CA ASN A 45 -2.39 -9.61 11.97
C ASN A 45 -3.88 -9.23 12.11
N GLY A 46 -4.38 -8.27 11.33
CA GLY A 46 -5.81 -7.93 11.24
C GLY A 46 -6.49 -7.58 12.57
N ARG A 47 -5.72 -7.04 13.53
CA ARG A 47 -6.19 -6.67 14.87
C ARG A 47 -6.82 -5.28 14.86
N GLU A 48 -7.32 -4.83 16.00
CA GLU A 48 -7.87 -3.46 16.17
C GLU A 48 -6.80 -2.38 15.91
N LYS A 49 -5.56 -2.59 16.39
CA LYS A 49 -4.40 -1.72 16.12
C LYS A 49 -3.34 -2.48 15.34
N ALA A 50 -2.51 -1.75 14.58
CA ALA A 50 -1.41 -2.39 13.85
C ALA A 50 -0.36 -2.90 14.86
N CYS A 51 0.11 -4.13 14.72
CA CYS A 51 0.99 -4.72 15.74
C CYS A 51 2.40 -4.11 15.83
N GLY A 52 2.78 -3.24 14.90
CA GLY A 52 4.11 -2.63 14.85
C GLY A 52 5.28 -3.57 14.57
N GLN A 53 5.13 -4.89 14.69
CA GLN A 53 6.26 -5.84 14.71
C GLN A 53 6.33 -6.81 13.53
N CYS A 54 5.22 -7.03 12.81
CA CYS A 54 5.24 -7.93 11.65
C CYS A 54 5.99 -7.31 10.47
N ALA A 55 6.46 -8.14 9.53
CA ALA A 55 7.26 -7.68 8.39
C ALA A 55 6.56 -6.57 7.58
N ALA A 56 5.24 -6.66 7.41
CA ALA A 56 4.46 -5.63 6.71
C ALA A 56 4.41 -4.30 7.48
N CYS A 57 4.28 -4.33 8.80
CA CYS A 57 4.34 -3.12 9.63
C CYS A 57 5.72 -2.47 9.54
N GLN A 58 6.80 -3.25 9.64
CA GLN A 58 8.16 -2.73 9.56
C GLN A 58 8.45 -2.08 8.21
N LEU A 59 8.07 -2.73 7.10
CA LEU A 59 8.20 -2.19 5.74
C LEU A 59 7.36 -0.93 5.49
N ARG A 60 6.29 -0.72 6.28
CA ARG A 60 5.48 0.49 6.22
C ARG A 60 6.11 1.63 7.03
N LEU A 61 6.53 1.32 8.26
CA LEU A 61 7.09 2.30 9.21
C LEU A 61 8.42 2.92 8.72
N GLU A 62 9.27 2.14 8.07
CA GLU A 62 10.58 2.59 7.60
C GLU A 62 10.48 3.78 6.60
N PRO A 63 9.71 3.70 5.51
CA PRO A 63 9.46 4.83 4.61
C PRO A 63 8.92 6.09 5.30
N PHE A 64 8.02 5.95 6.27
CA PHE A 64 7.47 7.08 7.03
C PHE A 64 8.58 7.78 7.83
N SER A 65 9.37 7.00 8.55
CA SER A 65 10.53 7.50 9.30
C SER A 65 11.53 8.22 8.39
N LEU A 66 11.87 7.63 7.23
CA LEU A 66 12.81 8.22 6.26
C LEU A 66 12.27 9.50 5.60
N ASN A 67 10.96 9.69 5.57
CA ASN A 67 10.32 10.94 5.13
C ASN A 67 10.12 11.95 6.28
N ASN A 68 10.60 11.65 7.49
CA ASN A 68 10.39 12.47 8.70
C ASN A 68 8.90 12.72 9.01
N ILE A 69 8.05 11.73 8.74
CA ILE A 69 6.60 11.79 8.98
C ILE A 69 6.22 10.62 9.89
N THR A 70 5.34 10.86 10.86
CA THR A 70 4.75 9.80 11.67
C THR A 70 3.60 9.14 10.91
N ASP A 71 3.59 7.81 10.84
CA ASP A 71 2.46 7.06 10.29
C ASP A 71 1.19 7.36 11.09
N PRO A 72 0.08 7.79 10.47
CA PRO A 72 -1.08 8.29 11.19
C PRO A 72 -1.98 7.20 11.80
N ILE A 73 -1.69 5.91 11.60
CA ILE A 73 -2.47 4.82 12.22
C ILE A 73 -1.98 4.50 13.63
N GLU A 74 -2.85 3.93 14.46
CA GLU A 74 -2.47 3.49 15.81
C GLU A 74 -1.75 2.14 15.79
N TYR A 75 -0.79 2.01 16.71
CA TYR A 75 -0.01 0.80 16.94
C TYR A 75 -0.23 0.26 18.36
N GLU A 76 0.00 -1.05 18.53
CA GLU A 76 0.07 -1.72 19.84
C GLU A 76 1.30 -1.30 20.66
#